data_AF-A0A7V6LAS1-F1
#
_entry.id   AF-A0A7V6LAS1-F1
#
_cell.length_a   1.000
_cell.length_b   1.000
_cell.length_c   1.000
_cell.angle_alpha   90.00
_cell.angle_beta   90.00
_cell.angle_gamma   90.00
#
_symmetry.space_group_name_H-M   'P 1'
#
loop_
_entity.id
_entity.type
_entity.pdbx_description
1 polymer ?
#
loop_
_entity_poly.entity_id
_entity_poly.type
_entity_poly.pdbx_seq_one_letter_code
_entity_poly.pdbx_strand_id
1 'polypeptide(L)'
;MFKRILSLLLVAIMMVSVCFAEEVKYERGDDDEIYEAILGEYTQLMDEAKAAESTDERFVLYAKAEAALLDSAAMIPTTTQGGAYTISRIAPRSGPYVQWGNDGDRLFGLIVADQFLTPDMRDELLDMWRKAVVGEGEYNPAQYLLDKGFKLNRDYRTTFSTAPATLDWLNTSFQSDTELTVNAVDGLVEYNNLSQMEPALAESWEVSEDGLTYTFKIREGVKWYTSEGTPYADVTADDFVAGFQHMLDASAGLEWLVDGVVKGVSEYLQGGSFDEVGYAAPDKYTLVITLTKPHSYFLTMLTYSCFLPMCKDWYLAHGGAFGREEYAAAFASETYTFGKNTDVASQVYCGPFLVQKLNADSEIKVVKNENYYNLDKVKIDSITWIYDSGENMAQLYKDVVDGVYAGMGLTQSSGTLELAKKDGNFDKYAYVSDTTSVTYFAGLNLNRGTFALESGAAASP
;
A
#
# COMPACT_ATOMS: atom_id res chain seq x y z
N MET A 1 -57.18 -6.33 24.75
CA MET A 1 -57.25 -7.80 24.92
C MET A 1 -56.61 -8.57 23.77
N PHE A 2 -56.69 -8.10 22.51
CA PHE A 2 -56.08 -8.77 21.34
C PHE A 2 -54.53 -8.73 21.26
N LYS A 3 -53.86 -7.75 21.87
CA LYS A 3 -52.38 -7.67 21.85
C LYS A 3 -51.66 -8.60 22.85
N ARG A 4 -52.37 -9.23 23.80
CA ARG A 4 -51.77 -10.20 24.75
C ARG A 4 -51.91 -11.67 24.29
N ILE A 5 -52.76 -11.96 23.32
CA ILE A 5 -52.95 -13.32 22.77
C ILE A 5 -51.90 -13.63 21.70
N LEU A 6 -51.45 -12.63 20.93
CA LEU A 6 -50.42 -12.81 19.90
C LEU A 6 -49.02 -13.07 20.50
N SER A 7 -48.73 -12.49 21.67
CA SER A 7 -47.47 -12.71 22.39
C SER A 7 -47.33 -14.13 22.96
N LEU A 8 -48.46 -14.78 23.32
CA LEU A 8 -48.47 -16.15 23.82
C LEU A 8 -48.41 -17.18 22.69
N LEU A 9 -48.94 -16.86 21.50
CA LEU A 9 -48.82 -17.73 20.32
C LEU A 9 -47.39 -17.76 19.75
N LEU A 10 -46.67 -16.64 19.73
CA LEU A 10 -45.28 -16.62 19.26
C LEU A 10 -44.32 -17.36 20.21
N VAL A 11 -44.56 -17.30 21.53
CA VAL A 11 -43.75 -18.06 22.51
C VAL A 11 -44.06 -19.56 22.45
N ALA A 12 -45.29 -19.96 22.12
CA ALA A 12 -45.65 -21.36 21.94
C ALA A 12 -45.03 -21.98 20.67
N ILE A 13 -44.83 -21.19 19.61
CA ILE A 13 -44.14 -21.67 18.38
C ILE A 13 -42.63 -21.84 18.61
N MET A 14 -42.02 -21.09 19.54
CA MET A 14 -40.63 -21.29 19.96
C MET A 14 -40.41 -22.44 20.96
N MET A 15 -41.48 -23.04 21.52
CA MET A 15 -41.38 -24.13 22.51
C MET A 15 -41.78 -25.52 21.98
N VAL A 16 -41.99 -25.67 20.66
CA VAL A 16 -42.01 -27.01 20.03
C VAL A 16 -40.64 -27.26 19.43
N SER A 17 -39.64 -27.31 20.30
CA SER A 17 -38.42 -28.07 20.02
C SER A 17 -38.62 -29.48 20.59
N VAL A 18 -38.08 -30.45 19.85
CA VAL A 18 -37.94 -31.86 20.21
C VAL A 18 -39.20 -32.71 20.08
N CYS A 19 -39.46 -33.18 18.85
CA CYS A 19 -39.73 -34.60 18.57
C CYS A 19 -39.70 -34.81 17.05
N PHE A 20 -38.95 -35.82 16.61
CA PHE A 20 -38.62 -36.17 15.22
C PHE A 20 -37.48 -35.36 14.60
N ALA A 21 -36.31 -35.38 15.26
CA ALA A 21 -35.08 -35.49 14.49
C ALA A 21 -34.99 -36.95 14.03
N GLU A 22 -35.35 -37.23 12.78
CA GLU A 22 -34.57 -38.26 12.09
C GLU A 22 -33.13 -37.73 12.09
N GLU A 23 -32.19 -38.48 12.68
CA GLU A 23 -30.78 -38.23 12.43
C GLU A 23 -30.55 -38.38 10.93
N VAL A 24 -30.60 -37.26 10.21
CA VAL A 24 -30.04 -37.19 8.87
C VAL A 24 -28.55 -37.36 9.08
N LYS A 25 -28.06 -38.60 8.94
CA LYS A 25 -26.63 -38.85 8.83
C LYS A 25 -26.13 -38.10 7.60
N TYR A 26 -25.40 -37.03 7.82
CA TYR A 26 -24.60 -36.41 6.78
C TYR A 26 -23.36 -37.30 6.57
N GLU A 27 -23.30 -38.01 5.45
CA GLU A 27 -22.05 -38.59 4.96
C GLU A 27 -21.29 -37.47 4.26
N ARG A 28 -20.04 -37.21 4.68
CA ARG A 28 -19.13 -36.28 3.99
C ARG A 28 -18.95 -36.79 2.56
N GLY A 29 -19.61 -36.13 1.60
CA GLY A 29 -19.31 -36.31 0.18
C GLY A 29 -17.90 -35.84 -0.10
N ASP A 30 -17.30 -36.36 -1.16
CA ASP A 30 -15.94 -36.03 -1.57
C ASP A 30 -15.87 -34.54 -1.94
N ASP A 31 -15.29 -33.71 -1.06
CA ASP A 31 -15.24 -32.25 -1.24
C ASP A 31 -14.55 -31.88 -2.57
N ASP A 32 -13.65 -32.75 -3.06
CA ASP A 32 -12.95 -32.64 -4.33
C ASP A 32 -13.90 -32.86 -5.53
N GLU A 33 -14.84 -33.81 -5.47
CA GLU A 33 -15.82 -34.01 -6.54
C GLU A 33 -16.79 -32.83 -6.66
N ILE A 34 -17.16 -32.22 -5.52
CA ILE A 34 -18.02 -31.02 -5.50
C ILE A 34 -17.25 -29.80 -6.01
N TYR A 35 -15.98 -29.67 -5.65
CA TYR A 35 -15.11 -28.61 -6.17
C TYR A 35 -14.92 -28.73 -7.68
N GLU A 36 -14.57 -29.91 -8.18
CA GLU A 36 -14.41 -30.17 -9.62
C GLU A 36 -15.74 -30.01 -10.39
N ALA A 37 -16.86 -30.40 -9.80
CA ALA A 37 -18.18 -30.20 -10.42
C ALA A 37 -18.57 -28.72 -10.57
N ILE A 38 -18.05 -27.84 -9.70
CA ILE A 38 -18.41 -26.41 -9.68
C ILE A 38 -17.35 -25.54 -10.37
N LEU A 39 -16.07 -25.81 -10.14
CA LEU A 39 -14.95 -24.97 -10.58
C LEU A 39 -13.99 -25.71 -11.51
N GLY A 40 -14.19 -26.99 -11.82
CA GLY A 40 -13.27 -27.76 -12.68
C GLY A 40 -13.12 -27.15 -14.07
N GLU A 41 -14.22 -26.69 -14.69
CA GLU A 41 -14.18 -25.98 -15.98
C GLU A 41 -13.39 -24.66 -15.88
N TYR A 42 -13.58 -23.89 -14.80
CA TYR A 42 -12.82 -22.67 -14.55
C TYR A 42 -11.31 -22.97 -14.41
N THR A 43 -10.95 -23.97 -13.61
CA THR A 43 -9.56 -24.38 -13.37
C THR A 43 -8.89 -24.81 -14.67
N GLN A 44 -9.58 -25.62 -15.48
CA GLN A 44 -9.08 -26.03 -16.79
C GLN A 44 -8.85 -24.82 -17.71
N LEU A 45 -9.83 -23.92 -17.83
CA LEU A 45 -9.72 -22.72 -18.66
C LEU A 45 -8.61 -21.78 -18.18
N MET A 46 -8.38 -21.69 -16.86
CA MET A 46 -7.27 -20.93 -16.29
C MET A 46 -5.91 -21.54 -16.63
N ASP A 47 -5.79 -22.86 -16.60
CA ASP A 47 -4.54 -23.54 -16.97
C ASP A 47 -4.26 -23.43 -18.47
N GLU A 48 -5.30 -23.55 -19.31
CA GLU A 48 -5.21 -23.27 -20.75
C GLU A 48 -4.79 -21.81 -21.01
N ALA A 49 -5.37 -20.84 -20.29
CA ALA A 49 -5.00 -19.43 -20.42
C ALA A 49 -3.55 -19.18 -20.01
N LYS A 50 -3.09 -19.76 -18.89
CA LYS A 50 -1.69 -19.64 -18.43
C LYS A 50 -0.71 -20.26 -19.43
N ALA A 51 -1.10 -21.33 -20.12
CA ALA A 51 -0.30 -22.00 -21.13
C ALA A 51 -0.25 -21.28 -22.49
N ALA A 52 -1.11 -20.28 -22.73
CA ALA A 52 -1.17 -19.59 -24.01
C ALA A 52 0.11 -18.78 -24.32
N GLU A 53 0.62 -18.93 -25.54
CA GLU A 53 1.88 -18.33 -25.98
C GLU A 53 1.75 -16.83 -26.32
N SER A 54 0.56 -16.38 -26.71
CA SER A 54 0.30 -14.98 -27.06
C SER A 54 -0.59 -14.27 -26.04
N THR A 55 -0.37 -12.96 -25.86
CA THR A 55 -1.17 -12.14 -24.92
C THR A 55 -2.63 -12.02 -25.37
N ASP A 56 -2.88 -11.87 -26.67
CA ASP A 56 -4.24 -11.74 -27.21
C ASP A 56 -5.05 -13.02 -27.00
N GLU A 57 -4.46 -14.18 -27.26
CA GLU A 57 -5.08 -15.48 -27.00
C GLU A 57 -5.31 -15.72 -25.51
N ARG A 58 -4.30 -15.40 -24.68
CA ARG A 58 -4.39 -15.48 -23.22
C ARG A 58 -5.55 -14.65 -22.67
N PHE A 59 -5.73 -13.41 -23.14
CA PHE A 59 -6.85 -12.59 -22.69
C PHE A 59 -8.21 -13.12 -23.15
N VAL A 60 -8.30 -13.71 -24.34
CA VAL A 60 -9.54 -14.39 -24.78
C VAL A 60 -9.83 -15.60 -23.90
N LEU A 61 -8.82 -16.38 -23.51
CA LEU A 61 -8.98 -17.54 -22.63
C LEU A 61 -9.29 -17.12 -21.18
N TYR A 62 -8.66 -16.06 -20.66
CA TYR A 62 -9.05 -15.49 -19.37
C TYR A 62 -10.49 -14.98 -19.37
N ALA A 63 -10.95 -14.34 -20.45
CA ALA A 63 -12.35 -13.92 -20.56
C ALA A 63 -13.32 -15.12 -20.54
N LYS A 64 -12.92 -16.27 -21.09
CA LYS A 64 -13.71 -17.51 -21.00
C LYS A 64 -13.68 -18.12 -19.60
N ALA A 65 -12.50 -18.17 -18.97
CA ALA A 65 -12.37 -18.63 -17.59
C ALA A 65 -13.21 -17.75 -16.65
N GLU A 66 -13.12 -16.43 -16.79
CA GLU A 66 -13.95 -15.47 -16.06
C GLU A 66 -15.44 -15.71 -16.31
N ALA A 67 -15.87 -15.95 -17.56
CA ALA A 67 -17.26 -16.29 -17.85
C ALA A 67 -17.72 -17.58 -17.14
N ALA A 68 -16.91 -18.65 -17.17
CA ALA A 68 -17.21 -19.91 -16.48
C ALA A 68 -17.26 -19.75 -14.95
N LEU A 69 -16.38 -18.90 -14.40
CA LEU A 69 -16.40 -18.54 -12.98
C LEU A 69 -17.66 -17.74 -12.64
N LEU A 70 -18.05 -16.76 -13.47
CA LEU A 70 -19.22 -15.92 -13.27
C LEU A 70 -20.55 -16.70 -13.41
N ASP A 71 -20.57 -17.78 -14.18
CA ASP A 71 -21.71 -18.71 -14.24
C ASP A 71 -21.85 -19.54 -12.95
N SER A 72 -20.75 -19.75 -12.23
CA SER A 72 -20.71 -20.55 -10.99
C SER A 72 -20.65 -19.72 -9.70
N ALA A 73 -20.35 -18.42 -9.81
CA ALA A 73 -20.21 -17.52 -8.70
C ALA A 73 -20.60 -16.08 -9.06
N ALA A 74 -21.21 -15.35 -8.12
CA ALA A 74 -21.42 -13.91 -8.25
C ALA A 74 -20.41 -13.15 -7.39
N MET A 75 -19.64 -12.25 -8.00
CA MET A 75 -18.89 -11.22 -7.28
C MET A 75 -19.72 -9.94 -7.23
N ILE A 76 -20.03 -9.47 -6.03
CA ILE A 76 -20.83 -8.28 -5.81
C ILE A 76 -19.94 -7.23 -5.14
N PRO A 77 -19.59 -6.13 -5.82
CA PRO A 77 -18.94 -5.00 -5.16
C PRO A 77 -19.86 -4.48 -4.05
N THR A 78 -19.35 -4.36 -2.83
CA THR A 78 -20.14 -3.94 -1.68
C THR A 78 -19.88 -2.48 -1.35
N THR A 79 -18.62 -2.15 -1.05
CA THR A 79 -18.19 -0.82 -0.67
C THR A 79 -16.80 -0.52 -1.24
N THR A 80 -16.50 0.75 -1.42
CA THR A 80 -15.12 1.21 -1.63
C THR A 80 -14.57 1.74 -0.32
N GLN A 81 -13.26 1.64 -0.11
CA GLN A 81 -12.61 2.30 1.02
C GLN A 81 -12.56 3.82 0.77
N GLY A 82 -12.78 4.61 1.81
CA GLY A 82 -12.91 6.07 1.72
C GLY A 82 -14.37 6.51 1.68
N GLY A 83 -14.67 7.68 1.11
CA GLY A 83 -16.04 8.21 1.06
C GLY A 83 -16.68 8.47 2.43
N ALA A 84 -15.85 8.60 3.47
CA ALA A 84 -16.28 8.73 4.85
C ALA A 84 -16.32 10.20 5.28
N TYR A 85 -17.25 10.56 6.16
CA TYR A 85 -17.16 11.84 6.85
C TYR A 85 -15.82 11.94 7.58
N THR A 86 -15.14 13.06 7.44
CA THR A 86 -13.76 13.24 7.93
C THR A 86 -13.58 14.67 8.41
N ILE A 87 -12.75 14.86 9.45
CA ILE A 87 -12.22 16.16 9.86
C ILE A 87 -10.69 16.11 9.80
N SER A 88 -10.04 17.14 9.26
CA SER A 88 -8.59 17.13 9.07
C SER A 88 -7.99 18.53 8.94
N ARG A 89 -6.79 18.68 9.53
CA ARG A 89 -5.91 19.85 9.46
C ARG A 89 -5.01 19.84 8.22
N ILE A 90 -5.00 18.76 7.45
CA ILE A 90 -4.15 18.61 6.27
C ILE A 90 -4.80 19.33 5.08
N ALA A 91 -4.06 20.22 4.43
CA ALA A 91 -4.52 20.84 3.19
C ALA A 91 -4.69 19.77 2.09
N PRO A 92 -5.86 19.67 1.44
CA PRO A 92 -6.12 18.63 0.45
C PRO A 92 -5.15 18.75 -0.72
N ARG A 93 -4.51 17.64 -1.12
CA ARG A 93 -3.51 17.58 -2.22
C ARG A 93 -2.19 18.32 -1.96
N SER A 94 -1.83 18.54 -0.68
CA SER A 94 -0.50 19.03 -0.34
C SER A 94 0.61 17.98 -0.52
N GLY A 95 0.31 16.70 -0.29
CA GLY A 95 1.13 15.57 -0.71
C GLY A 95 0.70 15.00 -2.07
N PRO A 96 1.44 13.99 -2.60
CA PRO A 96 1.06 13.30 -3.83
C PRO A 96 -0.35 12.73 -3.75
N TYR A 97 -1.11 12.87 -4.84
CA TYR A 97 -2.40 12.21 -4.98
C TYR A 97 -2.32 11.19 -6.09
N VAL A 98 -1.99 9.97 -5.72
CA VAL A 98 -1.92 8.83 -6.62
C VAL A 98 -2.45 7.61 -5.88
N GLN A 99 -3.18 6.76 -6.61
CA GLN A 99 -3.90 5.61 -6.05
C GLN A 99 -3.27 4.27 -6.47
N TRP A 100 -2.02 4.35 -6.94
CA TRP A 100 -1.17 3.24 -7.39
C TRP A 100 0.26 3.51 -6.96
N GLY A 101 1.08 2.46 -6.90
CA GLY A 101 2.41 2.53 -6.29
C GLY A 101 2.33 2.91 -4.81
N ASN A 102 3.41 3.49 -4.30
CA ASN A 102 3.52 3.87 -2.89
C ASN A 102 3.63 5.38 -2.65
N ASP A 103 3.60 6.20 -3.71
CA ASP A 103 3.80 7.65 -3.58
C ASP A 103 2.66 8.36 -2.84
N GLY A 104 1.46 7.77 -2.80
CA GLY A 104 0.35 8.26 -1.96
C GLY A 104 0.70 8.29 -0.46
N ASP A 105 1.67 7.49 -0.03
CA ASP A 105 2.16 7.40 1.34
C ASP A 105 3.44 8.23 1.57
N ARG A 106 3.92 8.98 0.57
CA ARG A 106 5.05 9.91 0.72
C ARG A 106 4.59 11.23 1.34
N LEU A 107 4.85 11.41 2.63
CA LEU A 107 4.23 12.48 3.43
C LEU A 107 5.11 13.73 3.59
N PHE A 108 6.31 13.75 3.02
CA PHE A 108 7.26 14.86 3.21
C PHE A 108 6.72 16.23 2.76
N GLY A 109 5.84 16.25 1.76
CA GLY A 109 5.25 17.48 1.20
C GLY A 109 4.01 18.00 1.93
N LEU A 110 3.51 17.29 2.95
CA LEU A 110 2.24 17.65 3.60
C LEU A 110 2.26 19.07 4.19
N ILE A 111 1.15 19.78 4.02
CA ILE A 111 0.88 21.04 4.70
C ILE A 111 -0.19 20.80 5.77
N VAL A 112 0.23 20.89 7.03
CA VAL A 112 -0.62 20.64 8.21
C VAL A 112 -0.89 21.96 8.92
N ALA A 113 -2.16 22.35 9.02
CA ALA A 113 -2.59 23.54 9.75
C ALA A 113 -2.64 23.29 11.27
N ASP A 114 -2.71 24.36 12.06
CA ASP A 114 -2.96 24.30 13.52
C ASP A 114 -4.42 24.00 13.86
N GLN A 115 -5.34 24.28 12.93
CA GLN A 115 -6.79 24.12 13.10
C GLN A 115 -7.39 23.32 11.95
N PHE A 116 -8.59 22.75 12.16
CA PHE A 116 -9.32 22.07 11.10
C PHE A 116 -9.69 23.07 9.99
N LEU A 117 -9.60 22.60 8.74
CA LEU A 117 -10.08 23.34 7.59
C LEU A 117 -11.60 23.17 7.47
N THR A 118 -12.32 24.23 7.10
CA THR A 118 -13.74 24.14 6.78
C THR A 118 -13.94 23.52 5.38
N PRO A 119 -15.14 22.99 5.07
CA PRO A 119 -15.47 22.51 3.73
C PRO A 119 -15.21 23.56 2.64
N ASP A 120 -15.66 24.80 2.82
CA ASP A 120 -15.43 25.89 1.87
C ASP A 120 -13.94 26.12 1.57
N MET A 121 -13.08 26.08 2.61
CA MET A 121 -11.64 26.21 2.40
C MET A 121 -11.05 25.04 1.64
N ARG A 122 -11.56 23.82 1.88
CA ARG A 122 -11.14 22.63 1.13
C ARG A 122 -11.55 22.73 -0.33
N ASP A 123 -12.76 23.20 -0.62
CA ASP A 123 -13.25 23.40 -1.98
C ASP A 123 -12.43 24.46 -2.71
N GLU A 124 -12.13 25.60 -2.06
CA GLU A 124 -11.23 26.63 -2.60
C GLU A 124 -9.84 26.07 -2.95
N LEU A 125 -9.24 25.28 -2.04
CA LEU A 125 -7.93 24.65 -2.27
C LEU A 125 -7.97 23.59 -3.39
N LEU A 126 -9.03 22.79 -3.47
CA LEU A 126 -9.22 21.82 -4.53
C LEU A 126 -9.41 22.49 -5.89
N ASP A 127 -10.11 23.63 -5.95
CA ASP A 127 -10.25 24.40 -7.19
C ASP A 127 -8.93 25.04 -7.63
N MET A 128 -8.12 25.53 -6.68
CA MET A 128 -6.74 25.97 -6.97
C MET A 128 -5.91 24.81 -7.53
N TRP A 129 -5.99 23.64 -6.90
CA TRP A 129 -5.27 22.45 -7.34
C TRP A 129 -5.69 22.02 -8.76
N ARG A 130 -7.00 21.93 -9.04
CA ARG A 130 -7.54 21.58 -10.37
C ARG A 130 -7.05 22.52 -11.46
N LYS A 131 -6.99 23.83 -11.18
CA LYS A 131 -6.44 24.83 -12.12
C LYS A 131 -4.94 24.64 -12.34
N ALA A 132 -4.18 24.38 -11.27
CA ALA A 132 -2.74 24.14 -11.38
C ALA A 132 -2.42 22.88 -12.20
N VAL A 133 -3.20 21.80 -12.04
CA VAL A 133 -3.04 20.55 -12.80
C VAL A 133 -3.11 20.78 -14.31
N VAL A 134 -3.96 21.71 -14.78
CA VAL A 134 -4.11 22.06 -16.20
C VAL A 134 -3.26 23.26 -16.65
N GLY A 135 -2.37 23.76 -15.78
CA GLY A 135 -1.49 24.89 -16.09
C GLY A 135 -2.17 26.26 -16.07
N GLU A 136 -3.35 26.39 -15.47
CA GLU A 136 -4.15 27.62 -15.39
C GLU A 136 -4.00 28.36 -14.03
N GLY A 137 -2.98 28.02 -13.24
CA GLY A 137 -2.70 28.68 -11.96
C GLY A 137 -1.60 28.01 -11.16
N GLU A 138 -1.39 28.51 -9.94
CA GLU A 138 -0.46 27.93 -8.98
C GLU A 138 -1.22 27.32 -7.79
N TYR A 139 -0.73 26.20 -7.28
CA TYR A 139 -1.27 25.57 -6.09
C TYR A 139 -0.27 25.70 -4.93
N ASN A 140 -0.52 26.67 -4.06
CA ASN A 140 0.30 26.94 -2.87
C ASN A 140 -0.59 26.91 -1.60
N PRO A 141 -0.90 25.71 -1.08
CA PRO A 141 -1.77 25.57 0.10
C PRO A 141 -1.16 26.19 1.36
N ALA A 142 0.17 26.22 1.49
CA ALA A 142 0.84 26.82 2.62
C ALA A 142 0.58 28.33 2.69
N GLN A 143 0.80 29.04 1.57
CA GLN A 143 0.56 30.48 1.50
C GLN A 143 -0.92 30.81 1.71
N TYR A 144 -1.82 30.06 1.08
CA TYR A 144 -3.27 30.21 1.26
C TYR A 144 -3.69 30.16 2.74
N LEU A 145 -3.16 29.18 3.49
CA LEU A 145 -3.47 29.02 4.91
C LEU A 145 -2.88 30.16 5.75
N LEU A 146 -1.65 30.56 5.48
CA LEU A 146 -0.99 31.68 6.16
C LEU A 146 -1.75 33.00 5.94
N ASP A 147 -2.22 33.26 4.72
CA ASP A 147 -2.99 34.46 4.38
C ASP A 147 -4.34 34.53 5.11
N LYS A 148 -4.92 33.36 5.45
CA LYS A 148 -6.12 33.26 6.30
C LYS A 148 -5.83 33.22 7.80
N GLY A 149 -4.57 33.41 8.21
CA GLY A 149 -4.17 33.53 9.60
C GLY A 149 -3.96 32.20 10.33
N PHE A 150 -3.86 31.09 9.60
CA PHE A 150 -3.48 29.80 10.18
C PHE A 150 -1.98 29.75 10.48
N LYS A 151 -1.60 28.86 11.39
CA LYS A 151 -0.20 28.45 11.57
C LYS A 151 0.00 27.07 10.97
N LEU A 152 1.23 26.77 10.56
CA LEU A 152 1.59 25.47 10.01
C LEU A 152 2.34 24.65 11.06
N ASN A 153 1.83 23.45 11.32
CA ASN A 153 2.47 22.45 12.14
C ASN A 153 3.47 21.66 11.30
N ARG A 154 4.69 21.52 11.80
CA ARG A 154 5.77 20.79 11.13
C ARG A 154 5.92 19.36 11.67
N ASP A 155 5.26 19.02 12.77
CA ASP A 155 5.18 17.63 13.24
C ASP A 155 3.85 17.03 12.79
N TYR A 156 3.93 15.99 11.95
CA TYR A 156 2.77 15.24 11.53
C TYR A 156 2.56 14.04 12.45
N ARG A 157 1.34 13.87 12.97
CA ARG A 157 0.97 12.77 13.85
C ARG A 157 -0.29 12.08 13.36
N THR A 158 -0.20 10.76 13.28
CA THR A 158 -1.29 9.86 12.89
C THR A 158 -1.22 8.58 13.72
N THR A 159 -2.13 7.64 13.49
CA THR A 159 -2.15 6.35 14.18
C THR A 159 -1.72 5.20 13.26
N PHE A 160 -1.37 4.07 13.86
CA PHE A 160 -1.22 2.78 13.19
C PHE A 160 -1.81 1.67 14.07
N SER A 161 -2.30 0.59 13.45
CA SER A 161 -2.80 -0.59 14.16
C SER A 161 -1.91 -1.82 13.99
N THR A 162 -1.08 -1.84 12.95
CA THR A 162 -0.18 -2.94 12.61
C THR A 162 1.21 -2.37 12.40
N ALA A 163 2.16 -2.78 13.23
CA ALA A 163 3.56 -2.39 13.09
C ALA A 163 4.19 -3.09 11.87
N PRO A 164 5.23 -2.50 11.25
CA PRO A 164 5.97 -3.17 10.20
C PRO A 164 6.64 -4.45 10.75
N ALA A 165 6.53 -5.53 10.01
CA ALA A 165 7.21 -6.80 10.30
C ALA A 165 8.68 -6.77 9.85
N THR A 166 9.02 -5.90 8.90
CA THR A 166 10.37 -5.73 8.36
C THR A 166 10.60 -4.28 7.91
N LEU A 167 11.85 -3.82 7.95
CA LEU A 167 12.31 -2.61 7.25
C LEU A 167 12.93 -2.93 5.89
N ASP A 168 13.03 -4.21 5.53
CA ASP A 168 13.43 -4.64 4.20
C ASP A 168 12.27 -4.43 3.21
N TRP A 169 12.25 -3.26 2.57
CA TRP A 169 11.21 -2.85 1.62
C TRP A 169 11.16 -3.67 0.32
N LEU A 170 12.10 -4.60 0.13
CA LEU A 170 12.21 -5.49 -1.02
C LEU A 170 11.86 -6.95 -0.68
N ASN A 171 11.65 -7.26 0.60
CA ASN A 171 11.27 -8.58 1.12
C ASN A 171 9.88 -8.54 1.78
N THR A 172 8.95 -7.80 1.19
CA THR A 172 7.57 -7.70 1.67
C THR A 172 6.63 -7.22 0.58
N SER A 173 5.39 -7.69 0.62
CA SER A 173 4.27 -7.18 -0.19
C SER A 173 3.21 -6.49 0.67
N PHE A 174 3.46 -6.30 1.97
CA PHE A 174 2.50 -5.72 2.91
C PHE A 174 2.59 -4.19 2.95
N GLN A 175 1.42 -3.54 2.92
CA GLN A 175 1.31 -2.10 3.03
C GLN A 175 1.87 -1.56 4.36
N SER A 176 1.63 -2.26 5.48
CA SER A 176 2.13 -1.84 6.81
C SER A 176 3.65 -1.74 6.90
N ASP A 177 4.38 -2.45 6.03
CA ASP A 177 5.84 -2.36 5.96
C ASP A 177 6.30 -1.19 5.05
N THR A 178 5.56 -0.97 3.96
CA THR A 178 5.94 -0.02 2.91
C THR A 178 5.55 1.42 3.22
N GLU A 179 4.42 1.66 3.90
CA GLU A 179 3.97 3.00 4.34
C GLU A 179 5.04 3.75 5.15
N LEU A 180 5.81 3.02 5.97
CA LEU A 180 6.93 3.59 6.71
C LEU A 180 8.14 3.83 5.79
N THR A 181 8.57 2.79 5.07
CA THR A 181 9.88 2.79 4.39
C THR A 181 9.94 3.74 3.20
N VAL A 182 8.83 3.98 2.51
CA VAL A 182 8.76 4.93 1.38
C VAL A 182 8.94 6.39 1.80
N ASN A 183 8.79 6.70 3.09
CA ASN A 183 9.14 8.00 3.64
C ASN A 183 10.66 8.15 3.89
N ALA A 184 11.41 7.06 3.92
CA ALA A 184 12.85 7.06 4.22
C ALA A 184 13.73 6.75 2.99
N VAL A 185 13.14 6.35 1.86
CA VAL A 185 13.85 5.92 0.65
C VAL A 185 13.15 6.45 -0.59
N ASP A 186 13.92 7.02 -1.51
CA ASP A 186 13.41 7.48 -2.81
C ASP A 186 13.59 6.43 -3.91
N GLY A 187 12.70 6.44 -4.89
CA GLY A 187 12.79 5.64 -6.11
C GLY A 187 13.45 6.39 -7.26
N LEU A 188 13.42 5.80 -8.46
CA LEU A 188 13.93 6.44 -9.68
C LEU A 188 13.11 7.69 -10.05
N VAL A 189 11.80 7.59 -9.95
CA VAL A 189 10.81 8.62 -10.27
C VAL A 189 9.76 8.69 -9.17
N GLU A 190 9.04 9.80 -9.08
CA GLU A 190 7.94 9.97 -8.13
C GLU A 190 6.81 10.81 -8.75
N TYR A 191 5.59 10.70 -8.21
CA TYR A 191 4.51 11.65 -8.49
C TYR A 191 4.58 12.83 -7.53
N ASN A 192 4.47 14.04 -8.07
CA ASN A 192 4.34 15.25 -7.27
C ASN A 192 2.91 15.48 -6.76
N ASN A 193 2.73 16.58 -6.03
CA ASN A 193 1.44 16.97 -5.48
C ASN A 193 0.39 17.32 -6.54
N LEU A 194 0.77 17.55 -7.80
CA LEU A 194 -0.13 17.74 -8.95
C LEU A 194 -0.43 16.43 -9.69
N SER A 195 -0.02 15.28 -9.13
CA SER A 195 -0.15 13.96 -9.78
C SER A 195 0.61 13.87 -11.10
N GLN A 196 1.67 14.65 -11.26
CA GLN A 196 2.57 14.59 -12.41
C GLN A 196 3.82 13.82 -12.02
N MET A 197 4.24 12.90 -12.90
CA MET A 197 5.47 12.13 -12.69
C MET A 197 6.69 13.00 -12.96
N GLU A 198 7.67 12.92 -12.08
CA GLU A 198 8.89 13.71 -12.14
C GLU A 198 10.14 12.93 -11.69
N PRO A 199 11.35 13.41 -12.00
CA PRO A 199 12.60 12.77 -11.58
C PRO A 199 12.77 12.79 -10.06
N ALA A 200 13.21 11.65 -9.49
CA ALA A 200 13.58 11.52 -8.07
C ALA A 200 15.09 11.20 -7.94
N LEU A 201 15.47 9.96 -7.61
CA LEU A 201 16.89 9.54 -7.62
C LEU A 201 17.46 9.42 -9.03
N ALA A 202 16.64 9.23 -10.05
CA ALA A 202 17.05 9.50 -11.42
C ALA A 202 16.87 11.00 -11.70
N GLU A 203 17.85 11.65 -12.33
CA GLU A 203 17.71 13.03 -12.81
C GLU A 203 17.05 13.12 -14.19
N SER A 204 17.13 12.04 -14.97
CA SER A 204 16.51 11.89 -16.28
C SER A 204 16.43 10.41 -16.68
N TRP A 205 15.62 10.13 -17.69
CA TRP A 205 15.60 8.82 -18.33
C TRP A 205 15.33 8.94 -19.83
N GLU A 206 15.79 7.94 -20.57
CA GLU A 206 15.51 7.78 -22.00
C GLU A 206 14.87 6.41 -22.24
N VAL A 207 13.94 6.36 -23.20
CA VAL A 207 13.31 5.11 -23.65
C VAL A 207 13.72 4.88 -25.09
N SER A 208 14.20 3.68 -25.40
CA SER A 208 14.56 3.29 -26.77
C SER A 208 13.36 3.37 -27.72
N GLU A 209 13.62 3.51 -29.03
CA GLU A 209 12.56 3.64 -30.04
C GLU A 209 11.61 2.43 -30.08
N ASP A 210 12.10 1.24 -29.73
CA ASP A 210 11.30 0.01 -29.64
C ASP A 210 10.51 -0.10 -28.32
N GLY A 211 10.68 0.83 -27.38
CA GLY A 211 10.00 0.84 -26.07
C GLY A 211 10.48 -0.22 -25.09
N LEU A 212 11.60 -0.90 -25.37
CA LEU A 212 12.09 -2.02 -24.57
C LEU A 212 13.14 -1.65 -23.53
N THR A 213 13.97 -0.64 -23.81
CA THR A 213 15.12 -0.29 -22.99
C THR A 213 14.92 1.07 -22.35
N TYR A 214 14.93 1.11 -21.02
CA TYR A 214 14.89 2.31 -20.22
C TYR A 214 16.29 2.58 -19.66
N THR A 215 16.84 3.75 -19.93
CA THR A 215 18.14 4.18 -19.42
C THR A 215 17.95 5.35 -18.48
N PHE A 216 18.25 5.16 -17.19
CA PHE A 216 18.15 6.17 -16.15
C PHE A 216 19.53 6.73 -15.82
N LYS A 217 19.61 8.06 -15.65
CA LYS A 217 20.78 8.74 -15.07
C LYS A 217 20.55 8.96 -13.59
N ILE A 218 21.31 8.26 -12.76
CA ILE A 218 21.21 8.34 -11.30
C ILE A 218 21.90 9.62 -10.82
N ARG A 219 21.26 10.33 -9.89
CA ARG A 219 21.72 11.60 -9.37
C ARG A 219 23.04 11.44 -8.62
N GLU A 220 24.07 12.15 -9.06
CA GLU A 220 25.35 12.18 -8.37
C GLU A 220 25.27 12.92 -7.04
N GLY A 221 26.09 12.50 -6.06
CA GLY A 221 26.20 13.17 -4.77
C GLY A 221 25.12 12.83 -3.75
N VAL A 222 24.10 12.05 -4.11
CA VAL A 222 23.15 11.47 -3.15
C VAL A 222 23.84 10.37 -2.36
N LYS A 223 23.55 10.28 -1.06
CA LYS A 223 24.17 9.32 -0.14
C LYS A 223 23.13 8.54 0.65
N TRP A 224 23.52 7.35 1.06
CA TRP A 224 22.90 6.60 2.14
C TRP A 224 23.34 7.18 3.50
N TYR A 225 22.41 7.28 4.44
CA TYR A 225 22.62 7.80 5.78
C TYR A 225 22.13 6.80 6.83
N THR A 226 22.84 6.65 7.94
CA THR A 226 22.34 5.90 9.09
C THR A 226 21.12 6.59 9.70
N SER A 227 20.42 5.89 10.61
CA SER A 227 19.32 6.48 11.39
C SER A 227 19.74 7.75 12.13
N GLU A 228 21.02 7.88 12.54
CA GLU A 228 21.57 9.07 13.19
C GLU A 228 21.97 10.20 12.20
N GLY A 229 21.81 9.98 10.89
CA GLY A 229 22.15 10.95 9.85
C GLY A 229 23.63 10.96 9.47
N THR A 230 24.38 9.91 9.80
CA THR A 230 25.79 9.79 9.40
C THR A 230 25.86 9.27 7.95
N PRO A 231 26.57 9.94 7.03
CA PRO A 231 26.72 9.44 5.66
C PRO A 231 27.49 8.12 5.65
N TYR A 232 27.00 7.15 4.86
CA TYR A 232 27.60 5.81 4.73
C TYR A 232 28.27 5.62 3.36
N ALA A 233 27.49 5.64 2.29
CA ALA A 233 27.95 5.40 0.91
C ALA A 233 27.21 6.31 -0.07
N ASP A 234 27.75 6.49 -1.28
CA ASP A 234 27.00 7.12 -2.37
C ASP A 234 25.86 6.19 -2.82
N VAL A 235 24.73 6.76 -3.24
CA VAL A 235 23.71 6.01 -3.99
C VAL A 235 24.20 5.85 -5.43
N THR A 236 24.18 4.62 -5.94
CA THR A 236 24.70 4.26 -7.26
C THR A 236 23.73 3.41 -8.07
N ALA A 237 23.99 3.22 -9.37
CA ALA A 237 23.21 2.30 -10.19
C ALA A 237 23.33 0.83 -9.71
N ASP A 238 24.47 0.45 -9.12
CA ASP A 238 24.66 -0.87 -8.52
C ASP A 238 23.72 -1.14 -7.33
N ASP A 239 23.31 -0.11 -6.58
CA ASP A 239 22.34 -0.25 -5.48
C ASP A 239 20.93 -0.59 -5.98
N PHE A 240 20.57 -0.13 -7.17
CA PHE A 240 19.32 -0.51 -7.83
C PHE A 240 19.39 -1.95 -8.34
N VAL A 241 20.46 -2.31 -9.05
CA VAL A 241 20.64 -3.70 -9.54
C VAL A 241 20.66 -4.68 -8.36
N ALA A 242 21.37 -4.35 -7.29
CA ALA A 242 21.39 -5.13 -6.06
C ALA A 242 19.99 -5.25 -5.44
N GLY A 243 19.25 -4.14 -5.33
CA GLY A 243 17.88 -4.16 -4.82
C GLY A 243 16.95 -5.04 -5.65
N PHE A 244 17.03 -4.96 -6.98
CA PHE A 244 16.21 -5.79 -7.86
C PHE A 244 16.58 -7.27 -7.76
N GLN A 245 17.87 -7.61 -7.66
CA GLN A 245 18.31 -8.98 -7.41
C GLN A 245 17.77 -9.50 -6.08
N HIS A 246 17.94 -8.72 -5.01
CA HIS A 246 17.48 -9.08 -3.67
C HIS A 246 15.96 -9.28 -3.62
N MET A 247 15.18 -8.44 -4.31
CA MET A 247 13.73 -8.61 -4.43
C MET A 247 13.36 -9.96 -5.09
N LEU A 248 14.07 -10.37 -6.14
CA LEU A 248 13.88 -11.68 -6.77
C LEU A 248 14.40 -12.83 -5.90
N ASP A 249 15.48 -12.61 -5.15
CA ASP A 249 16.05 -13.59 -4.23
C ASP A 249 15.10 -13.91 -3.08
N ALA A 250 14.51 -12.85 -2.52
CA ALA A 250 13.56 -12.91 -1.42
C ALA A 250 12.23 -13.54 -1.82
N SER A 251 11.74 -13.28 -3.03
CA SER A 251 10.49 -13.82 -3.57
C SER A 251 9.30 -13.65 -2.61
N ALA A 252 9.19 -12.46 -1.98
CA ALA A 252 8.20 -12.15 -0.96
C ALA A 252 6.84 -11.67 -1.54
N GLY A 253 6.56 -11.99 -2.80
CA GLY A 253 5.36 -11.64 -3.56
C GLY A 253 5.53 -10.44 -4.49
N LEU A 254 6.64 -9.69 -4.38
CA LEU A 254 6.93 -8.54 -5.24
C LEU A 254 7.39 -8.95 -6.64
N GLU A 255 8.04 -10.11 -6.76
CA GLU A 255 8.59 -10.66 -8.01
C GLU A 255 7.50 -10.85 -9.08
N TRP A 256 6.25 -11.05 -8.66
CA TRP A 256 5.09 -11.22 -9.54
C TRP A 256 4.78 -9.96 -10.35
N LEU A 257 5.21 -8.78 -9.86
CA LEU A 257 5.04 -7.53 -10.59
C LEU A 257 6.02 -7.42 -11.76
N VAL A 258 7.18 -8.06 -11.69
CA VAL A 258 8.24 -7.97 -12.71
C VAL A 258 8.37 -9.23 -13.57
N ASP A 259 7.79 -10.35 -13.14
CA ASP A 259 7.72 -11.59 -13.91
C ASP A 259 6.97 -11.38 -15.24
N GLY A 260 7.57 -11.81 -16.34
CA GLY A 260 7.07 -11.58 -17.70
C GLY A 260 7.12 -10.12 -18.18
N VAL A 261 7.56 -9.17 -17.35
CA VAL A 261 7.71 -7.73 -17.69
C VAL A 261 9.16 -7.40 -17.99
N VAL A 262 10.07 -7.75 -17.08
CA VAL A 262 11.51 -7.53 -17.25
C VAL A 262 12.15 -8.79 -17.85
N LYS A 263 13.00 -8.60 -18.86
CA LYS A 263 13.69 -9.69 -19.55
C LYS A 263 14.43 -10.59 -18.55
N GLY A 264 14.34 -11.90 -18.70
CA GLY A 264 15.12 -12.88 -17.92
C GLY A 264 14.60 -13.16 -16.50
N VAL A 265 13.61 -12.40 -16.00
CA VAL A 265 13.07 -12.62 -14.64
C VAL A 265 12.41 -13.99 -14.51
N SER A 266 11.59 -14.39 -15.47
CA SER A 266 10.89 -15.69 -15.43
C SER A 266 11.89 -16.85 -15.36
N GLU A 267 12.96 -16.77 -16.13
CA GLU A 267 14.03 -17.75 -16.16
C GLU A 267 14.82 -17.77 -14.84
N TYR A 268 15.13 -16.60 -14.27
CA TYR A 268 15.80 -16.49 -12.97
C TYR A 268 15.00 -17.16 -11.84
N LEU A 269 13.69 -16.89 -11.78
CA LEU A 269 12.79 -17.50 -10.80
C LEU A 269 12.69 -19.03 -10.95
N GLN A 270 13.04 -19.57 -12.12
CA GLN A 270 13.12 -21.01 -12.41
C GLN A 270 14.52 -21.61 -12.20
N GLY A 271 15.47 -20.85 -11.65
CA GLY A 271 16.84 -21.31 -11.37
C GLY A 271 17.87 -20.92 -12.41
N GLY A 272 17.54 -19.97 -13.31
CA GLY A 272 18.49 -19.36 -14.25
C GLY A 272 19.49 -18.41 -13.57
N SER A 273 20.36 -17.79 -14.38
CA SER A 273 21.38 -16.85 -13.88
C SER A 273 20.84 -15.41 -13.80
N PHE A 274 21.20 -14.68 -12.75
CA PHE A 274 20.85 -13.26 -12.64
C PHE A 274 21.51 -12.41 -13.75
N ASP A 275 22.65 -12.85 -14.29
CA ASP A 275 23.35 -12.16 -15.40
C ASP A 275 22.51 -12.06 -16.68
N GLU A 276 21.46 -12.89 -16.81
CA GLU A 276 20.53 -12.87 -17.95
C GLU A 276 19.33 -11.95 -17.73
N VAL A 277 19.13 -11.46 -16.50
CA VAL A 277 18.05 -10.55 -16.14
C VAL A 277 18.35 -9.16 -16.69
N GLY A 278 17.31 -8.50 -17.20
CA GLY A 278 17.36 -7.19 -17.85
C GLY A 278 17.64 -6.01 -16.91
N TYR A 279 18.52 -6.16 -15.91
CA TYR A 279 18.98 -5.11 -15.02
C TYR A 279 20.49 -4.95 -15.16
N ALA A 280 20.95 -3.76 -15.52
CA ALA A 280 22.38 -3.51 -15.68
C ALA A 280 22.78 -2.12 -15.18
N ALA A 281 23.98 -2.05 -14.61
CA ALA A 281 24.66 -0.81 -14.24
C ALA A 281 25.96 -0.70 -15.06
N PRO A 282 25.92 -0.26 -16.33
CA PRO A 282 27.13 -0.15 -17.16
C PRO A 282 28.18 0.81 -16.59
N ASP A 283 27.76 1.76 -15.76
CA ASP A 283 28.63 2.63 -14.98
C ASP A 283 27.95 3.03 -13.66
N LYS A 284 28.70 3.73 -12.79
CA LYS A 284 28.27 4.10 -11.43
C LYS A 284 26.92 4.83 -11.38
N TYR A 285 26.55 5.59 -12.41
CA TYR A 285 25.39 6.48 -12.41
C TYR A 285 24.46 6.26 -13.60
N THR A 286 24.57 5.12 -14.29
CA THR A 286 23.67 4.73 -15.37
C THR A 286 23.03 3.40 -15.03
N LEU A 287 21.71 3.39 -14.89
CA LEU A 287 20.92 2.17 -14.72
C LEU A 287 20.18 1.89 -16.03
N VAL A 288 20.23 0.65 -16.49
CA VAL A 288 19.54 0.17 -17.69
C VAL A 288 18.58 -0.93 -17.28
N ILE A 289 17.30 -0.79 -17.68
CA ILE A 289 16.28 -1.82 -17.53
C ILE A 289 15.78 -2.24 -18.91
N THR A 290 15.75 -3.55 -19.17
CA THR A 290 15.28 -4.13 -20.43
C THR A 290 14.02 -4.96 -20.22
N LEU A 291 12.95 -4.59 -20.92
CA LEU A 291 11.65 -5.25 -20.88
C LEU A 291 11.56 -6.40 -21.89
N THR A 292 10.63 -7.33 -21.65
CA THR A 292 10.29 -8.41 -22.58
C THR A 292 9.54 -7.90 -23.82
N LYS A 293 8.74 -6.86 -23.65
CA LYS A 293 7.95 -6.16 -24.67
C LYS A 293 7.65 -4.72 -24.20
N PRO A 294 7.08 -3.84 -25.05
CA PRO A 294 6.72 -2.50 -24.62
C PRO A 294 5.57 -2.55 -23.60
N HIS A 295 5.81 -2.01 -22.40
CA HIS A 295 4.80 -1.85 -21.35
C HIS A 295 4.56 -0.35 -21.12
N SER A 296 3.44 0.18 -21.60
CA SER A 296 3.12 1.63 -21.51
C SER A 296 2.97 2.15 -20.07
N TYR A 297 2.74 1.24 -19.12
CA TYR A 297 2.62 1.54 -17.69
C TYR A 297 3.91 1.32 -16.90
N PHE A 298 5.02 0.90 -17.53
CA PHE A 298 6.24 0.53 -16.82
C PHE A 298 6.78 1.66 -15.96
N LEU A 299 6.78 2.89 -16.47
CA LEU A 299 7.25 4.06 -15.73
C LEU A 299 6.41 4.30 -14.46
N THR A 300 5.12 3.99 -14.49
CA THR A 300 4.24 4.02 -13.32
C THR A 300 4.55 2.92 -12.32
N MET A 301 4.99 1.74 -12.77
CA MET A 301 5.40 0.66 -11.86
C MET A 301 6.62 1.03 -11.02
N LEU A 302 7.49 1.92 -11.51
CA LEU A 302 8.70 2.32 -10.79
C LEU A 302 8.43 3.08 -9.49
N THR A 303 7.18 3.43 -9.19
CA THR A 303 6.77 4.05 -7.92
C THR A 303 6.36 3.03 -6.85
N TYR A 304 6.42 1.73 -7.15
CA TYR A 304 6.24 0.65 -6.18
C TYR A 304 7.55 0.37 -5.43
N SER A 305 7.45 -0.06 -4.17
CA SER A 305 8.59 -0.30 -3.28
C SER A 305 9.59 -1.32 -3.85
N CYS A 306 9.13 -2.27 -4.68
CA CYS A 306 9.98 -3.26 -5.34
C CYS A 306 11.01 -2.65 -6.31
N PHE A 307 10.86 -1.38 -6.69
CA PHE A 307 11.81 -0.65 -7.53
C PHE A 307 12.69 0.33 -6.75
N LEU A 308 12.59 0.36 -5.42
CA LEU A 308 13.48 1.15 -4.58
C LEU A 308 14.89 0.52 -4.55
N PRO A 309 15.95 1.34 -4.44
CA PRO A 309 17.30 0.81 -4.31
C PRO A 309 17.52 0.18 -2.93
N MET A 310 18.58 -0.63 -2.80
CA MET A 310 19.12 -1.05 -1.51
C MET A 310 20.60 -0.68 -1.44
N CYS A 311 21.10 -0.26 -0.28
CA CYS A 311 22.55 -0.07 -0.13
C CYS A 311 23.27 -1.42 -0.16
N LYS A 312 23.92 -1.75 -1.28
CA LYS A 312 24.56 -3.06 -1.50
C LYS A 312 25.62 -3.37 -0.45
N ASP A 313 26.48 -2.41 -0.16
CA ASP A 313 27.56 -2.59 0.83
C ASP A 313 27.00 -2.77 2.24
N TRP A 314 25.92 -2.08 2.59
CA TRP A 314 25.25 -2.23 3.88
C TRP A 314 24.61 -3.62 4.00
N TYR A 315 23.90 -4.07 2.96
CA TYR A 315 23.29 -5.38 2.89
C TYR A 315 24.30 -6.50 3.15
N LEU A 316 25.42 -6.50 2.43
CA LEU A 316 26.49 -7.48 2.60
C LEU A 316 27.14 -7.39 4.00
N ALA A 317 27.36 -6.18 4.51
CA ALA A 317 27.91 -5.98 5.86
C ALA A 317 26.97 -6.49 6.98
N HIS A 318 25.66 -6.55 6.72
CA HIS A 318 24.63 -7.02 7.65
C HIS A 318 24.23 -8.48 7.42
N GLY A 319 25.11 -9.24 6.78
CA GLY A 319 24.97 -10.69 6.59
C GLY A 319 24.12 -11.10 5.39
N GLY A 320 23.75 -10.16 4.53
CA GLY A 320 23.06 -10.42 3.27
C GLY A 320 23.93 -11.16 2.25
N ALA A 321 23.27 -11.90 1.37
CA ALA A 321 23.90 -12.59 0.24
C ALA A 321 22.97 -12.56 -0.98
N PHE A 322 23.55 -12.59 -2.18
CA PHE A 322 22.81 -12.61 -3.44
C PHE A 322 22.77 -14.02 -4.02
N GLY A 323 21.67 -14.33 -4.70
CA GLY A 323 21.30 -15.68 -5.14
C GLY A 323 20.25 -16.27 -4.20
N ARG A 324 19.23 -16.93 -4.77
CA ARG A 324 18.07 -17.43 -3.99
C ARG A 324 18.47 -18.42 -2.89
N GLU A 325 19.40 -19.34 -3.18
CA GLU A 325 19.86 -20.33 -2.20
C GLU A 325 20.75 -19.68 -1.14
N GLU A 326 21.66 -18.80 -1.56
CA GLU A 326 22.56 -18.04 -0.70
C GLU A 326 21.80 -17.10 0.24
N TYR A 327 20.81 -16.39 -0.29
CA TYR A 327 19.90 -15.55 0.48
C TYR A 327 19.12 -16.38 1.50
N ALA A 328 18.53 -17.51 1.08
CA ALA A 328 17.77 -18.36 2.01
C ALA A 328 18.66 -18.86 3.17
N ALA A 329 19.91 -19.25 2.88
CA ALA A 329 20.88 -19.65 3.90
C ALA A 329 21.30 -18.48 4.79
N ALA A 330 21.54 -17.31 4.21
CA ALA A 330 21.90 -16.08 4.91
C ALA A 330 20.78 -15.62 5.84
N PHE A 331 19.55 -15.53 5.34
CA PHE A 331 18.35 -15.09 6.08
C PHE A 331 18.05 -15.99 7.29
N ALA A 332 18.35 -17.28 7.20
CA ALA A 332 18.23 -18.24 8.30
C ALA A 332 19.36 -18.13 9.35
N SER A 333 20.43 -17.39 9.07
CA SER A 333 21.58 -17.21 9.97
C SER A 333 21.31 -16.17 11.07
N GLU A 334 21.87 -16.40 12.25
CA GLU A 334 21.87 -15.43 13.36
C GLU A 334 22.66 -14.15 13.04
N THR A 335 23.54 -14.19 12.04
CA THR A 335 24.32 -13.02 11.59
C THR A 335 23.53 -12.06 10.69
N TYR A 336 22.35 -12.47 10.20
CA TYR A 336 21.53 -11.64 9.33
C TYR A 336 20.78 -10.58 10.13
N THR A 337 21.22 -9.33 9.96
CA THR A 337 20.73 -8.17 10.71
C THR A 337 20.08 -7.12 9.83
N PHE A 338 20.10 -7.30 8.51
CA PHE A 338 19.52 -6.37 7.55
C PHE A 338 18.00 -6.27 7.69
N GLY A 339 17.49 -5.03 7.71
CA GLY A 339 16.04 -4.76 7.65
C GLY A 339 15.21 -5.26 8.84
N LYS A 340 15.81 -5.54 10.01
CA LYS A 340 15.06 -5.95 11.20
C LYS A 340 14.17 -4.81 11.73
N ASN A 341 12.88 -5.10 11.95
CA ASN A 341 11.91 -4.15 12.48
C ASN A 341 12.09 -3.77 13.97
N THR A 342 13.05 -4.38 14.65
CA THR A 342 13.39 -4.10 16.06
C THR A 342 14.60 -3.19 16.22
N ASP A 343 15.31 -2.88 15.15
CA ASP A 343 16.53 -2.09 15.19
C ASP A 343 16.55 -1.05 14.06
N VAL A 344 16.55 0.23 14.43
CA VAL A 344 16.67 1.34 13.48
C VAL A 344 18.03 1.37 12.78
N ALA A 345 19.05 0.75 13.38
CA ALA A 345 20.37 0.59 12.78
C ALA A 345 20.47 -0.65 11.87
N SER A 346 19.36 -1.34 11.58
CA SER A 346 19.34 -2.43 10.60
C SER A 346 19.31 -1.92 9.14
N GLN A 347 19.13 -0.62 8.94
CA GLN A 347 19.06 0.03 7.63
C GLN A 347 19.74 1.40 7.57
N VAL A 348 20.00 1.83 6.35
CA VAL A 348 20.41 3.16 5.92
C VAL A 348 19.39 3.72 4.92
N TYR A 349 19.31 5.03 4.84
CA TYR A 349 18.22 5.75 4.18
C TYR A 349 18.79 6.80 3.22
N CYS A 350 18.16 6.99 2.07
CA CYS A 350 18.54 8.01 1.08
C CYS A 350 17.43 9.06 0.85
N GLY A 351 16.27 8.87 1.46
CA GLY A 351 15.08 9.70 1.30
C GLY A 351 14.97 10.86 2.30
N PRO A 352 13.79 11.49 2.36
CA PRO A 352 13.56 12.74 3.10
C PRO A 352 13.52 12.57 4.62
N PHE A 353 13.32 11.35 5.13
CA PHE A 353 13.32 11.07 6.56
C PHE A 353 14.27 9.94 6.95
N LEU A 354 14.66 9.92 8.22
CA LEU A 354 15.45 8.87 8.88
C LEU A 354 14.58 8.24 9.96
N VAL A 355 14.56 6.91 10.04
CA VAL A 355 13.83 6.19 11.08
C VAL A 355 14.56 6.32 12.41
N GLN A 356 13.90 6.91 13.41
CA GLN A 356 14.48 7.20 14.74
C GLN A 356 13.90 6.34 15.85
N LYS A 357 12.69 5.82 15.66
CA LYS A 357 12.03 4.95 16.63
C LYS A 357 11.15 3.92 15.94
N LEU A 358 11.26 2.68 16.41
CA LEU A 358 10.47 1.53 15.98
C LEU A 358 10.00 0.78 17.23
N ASN A 359 8.82 1.13 17.74
CA ASN A 359 8.22 0.41 18.85
C ASN A 359 6.78 0.03 18.47
N ALA A 360 6.58 -1.27 18.26
CA ALA A 360 5.31 -1.84 17.80
C ALA A 360 4.14 -1.59 18.78
N ASP A 361 4.44 -1.42 20.07
CA ASP A 361 3.43 -1.28 21.13
C ASP A 361 3.12 0.19 21.48
N SER A 362 3.83 1.17 20.90
CA SER A 362 3.67 2.57 21.28
C SER A 362 3.76 3.56 20.14
N GLU A 363 4.94 3.72 19.53
CA GLU A 363 5.11 4.69 18.44
C GLU A 363 6.27 4.33 17.52
N ILE A 364 6.08 4.70 16.25
CA ILE A 364 7.08 4.72 15.21
C ILE A 364 7.32 6.19 14.85
N LYS A 365 8.58 6.58 14.72
CA LYS A 365 8.94 7.96 14.41
C LYS A 365 10.05 8.04 13.39
N VAL A 366 9.83 8.89 12.39
CA VAL A 366 10.86 9.33 11.45
C VAL A 366 11.09 10.84 11.60
N VAL A 367 12.32 11.28 11.40
CA VAL A 367 12.70 12.70 11.47
C VAL A 367 13.37 13.12 10.18
N LYS A 368 13.24 14.41 9.83
CA LYS A 368 13.81 14.96 8.61
C LYS A 368 15.29 14.60 8.47
N ASN A 369 15.66 14.12 7.30
CA ASN A 369 17.04 14.01 6.88
C ASN A 369 17.53 15.39 6.42
N GLU A 370 18.26 16.10 7.28
CA GLU A 370 18.83 17.43 6.97
C GLU A 370 19.88 17.40 5.84
N ASN A 371 20.26 16.22 5.34
CA ASN A 371 21.17 16.05 4.20
C ASN A 371 20.46 15.55 2.93
N TYR A 372 19.13 15.51 2.93
CA TYR A 372 18.36 15.10 1.76
C TYR A 372 18.60 16.04 0.58
N TYR A 373 18.73 15.50 -0.63
CA TYR A 373 19.12 16.30 -1.80
C TYR A 373 18.04 17.32 -2.21
N ASN A 374 16.78 17.09 -1.83
CA ASN A 374 15.62 17.91 -2.23
C ASN A 374 14.87 18.48 -1.02
N LEU A 375 15.62 19.04 -0.06
CA LEU A 375 15.08 19.61 1.19
C LEU A 375 13.95 20.62 0.98
N ASP A 376 13.97 21.37 -0.12
CA ASP A 376 12.96 22.37 -0.41
C ASP A 376 11.55 21.75 -0.54
N LYS A 377 11.43 20.48 -0.93
CA LYS A 377 10.15 19.78 -0.97
C LYS A 377 9.66 19.33 0.41
N VAL A 378 10.54 19.23 1.41
CA VAL A 378 10.21 18.68 2.73
C VAL A 378 9.59 19.74 3.64
N LYS A 379 8.28 19.69 3.81
CA LYS A 379 7.47 20.70 4.53
C LYS A 379 7.20 20.38 6.00
N ILE A 380 7.39 19.14 6.41
CA ILE A 380 7.29 18.68 7.81
C ILE A 380 8.67 18.25 8.33
N ASP A 381 8.90 18.34 9.64
CA ASP A 381 10.14 17.99 10.33
C ASP A 381 10.10 16.55 10.89
N SER A 382 8.92 16.01 11.18
CA SER A 382 8.77 14.63 11.63
C SER A 382 7.41 14.03 11.28
N ILE A 383 7.38 12.69 11.20
CA ILE A 383 6.15 11.90 11.19
C ILE A 383 6.18 10.96 12.39
N THR A 384 5.11 10.95 13.18
CA THR A 384 4.93 10.01 14.28
C THR A 384 3.64 9.23 14.09
N TRP A 385 3.76 7.91 13.98
CA TRP A 385 2.65 6.99 14.02
C TRP A 385 2.53 6.46 15.45
N ILE A 386 1.37 6.65 16.07
CA ILE A 386 1.10 6.20 17.45
C ILE A 386 0.20 4.95 17.38
N TYR A 387 0.53 3.93 18.18
CA TYR A 387 -0.23 2.70 18.22
C TYR A 387 -1.64 2.97 18.74
N ASP A 388 -2.64 2.49 18.01
CA ASP A 388 -4.05 2.55 18.39
C ASP A 388 -4.69 1.16 18.23
N SER A 389 -5.21 0.62 19.34
CA SER A 389 -5.95 -0.64 19.34
C SER A 389 -7.38 -0.50 18.81
N GLY A 390 -7.86 0.73 18.59
CA GLY A 390 -9.24 1.02 18.17
C GLY A 390 -10.28 0.87 19.29
N GLU A 391 -9.85 0.57 20.52
CA GLU A 391 -10.76 0.34 21.65
C GLU A 391 -11.27 1.65 22.28
N ASN A 392 -10.52 2.75 22.15
CA ASN A 392 -10.81 4.01 22.85
C ASN A 392 -11.06 5.20 21.89
N MET A 393 -11.96 5.00 20.93
CA MET A 393 -12.28 5.97 19.88
C MET A 393 -12.79 7.32 20.40
N ALA A 394 -13.41 7.35 21.58
CA ALA A 394 -13.85 8.61 22.20
C ALA A 394 -12.67 9.47 22.66
N GLN A 395 -11.63 8.85 23.23
CA GLN A 395 -10.40 9.54 23.59
C GLN A 395 -9.63 9.97 22.34
N LEU A 396 -9.54 9.10 21.33
CA LEU A 396 -8.90 9.46 20.06
C LEU A 396 -9.58 10.68 19.41
N TYR A 397 -10.91 10.74 19.40
CA TYR A 397 -11.64 11.91 18.91
C TYR A 397 -11.31 13.17 19.71
N LYS A 398 -11.23 13.07 21.05
CA LYS A 398 -10.82 14.20 21.89
C LYS A 398 -9.40 14.67 21.55
N ASP A 399 -8.46 13.75 21.37
CA ASP A 399 -7.07 14.06 21.03
C ASP A 399 -6.96 14.70 19.63
N VAL A 400 -7.78 14.25 18.67
CA VAL A 400 -7.91 14.88 17.35
C VAL A 400 -8.44 16.30 17.47
N VAL A 401 -9.48 16.55 18.28
CA VAL A 401 -10.02 17.90 18.52
C VAL A 401 -8.97 18.79 19.21
N ASP A 402 -8.25 18.26 20.19
CA ASP A 402 -7.23 18.97 20.97
C ASP A 402 -5.93 19.22 20.17
N GLY A 403 -5.81 18.65 18.95
CA GLY A 403 -4.70 18.93 18.03
C GLY A 403 -3.52 17.98 18.13
N VAL A 404 -3.67 16.85 18.82
CA VAL A 404 -2.64 15.81 18.93
C VAL A 404 -2.46 15.10 17.59
N TYR A 405 -3.55 14.79 16.89
CA TYR A 405 -3.55 14.11 15.59
C TYR A 405 -4.05 15.05 14.49
N ALA A 406 -3.57 14.85 13.27
CA ALA A 406 -3.91 15.73 12.15
C ALA A 406 -5.39 15.65 11.74
N GLY A 407 -6.05 14.51 11.93
CA GLY A 407 -7.45 14.30 11.57
C GLY A 407 -7.91 12.89 11.84
N MET A 408 -9.18 12.60 11.55
CA MET A 408 -9.74 11.26 11.62
C MET A 408 -11.01 11.13 10.78
N GLY A 409 -11.33 9.89 10.39
CA GLY A 409 -12.65 9.53 9.89
C GLY A 409 -13.69 9.53 11.02
N LEU A 410 -14.89 10.00 10.71
CA LEU A 410 -16.06 10.07 11.58
C LEU A 410 -17.06 9.00 11.15
N THR A 411 -17.20 7.95 11.97
CA THR A 411 -18.08 6.82 11.66
C THR A 411 -19.13 6.61 12.73
N GLN A 412 -20.28 6.08 12.33
CA GLN A 412 -21.32 5.68 13.26
C GLN A 412 -20.88 4.48 14.11
N SER A 413 -20.14 3.54 13.52
CA SER A 413 -19.66 2.32 14.20
C SER A 413 -18.69 2.61 15.34
N SER A 414 -17.85 3.64 15.22
CA SER A 414 -16.91 4.06 16.27
C SER A 414 -17.50 5.06 17.28
N GLY A 415 -18.73 5.54 17.05
CA GLY A 415 -19.37 6.60 17.85
C GLY A 415 -18.80 8.01 17.65
N THR A 416 -17.69 8.15 16.90
CA THR A 416 -17.02 9.45 16.66
C THR A 416 -17.90 10.43 15.88
N LEU A 417 -18.76 9.94 14.99
CA LEU A 417 -19.72 10.78 14.27
C LEU A 417 -20.70 11.49 15.21
N GLU A 418 -21.21 10.80 16.23
CA GLU A 418 -22.16 11.37 17.18
C GLU A 418 -21.48 12.35 18.13
N LEU A 419 -20.23 12.10 18.50
CA LEU A 419 -19.40 13.06 19.25
C LEU A 419 -19.17 14.35 18.44
N ALA A 420 -18.79 14.21 17.16
CA ALA A 420 -18.57 15.35 16.28
C ALA A 420 -19.83 16.21 16.08
N LYS A 421 -21.01 15.59 15.95
CA LYS A 421 -22.30 16.31 15.89
C LYS A 421 -22.60 17.04 17.20
N LYS A 422 -22.41 16.36 18.33
CA LYS A 422 -22.69 16.93 19.66
C LYS A 422 -21.85 18.18 19.94
N ASP A 423 -20.60 18.20 19.52
CA ASP A 423 -19.69 19.32 19.75
C ASP A 423 -19.76 20.40 18.65
N GLY A 424 -20.60 20.21 17.62
CA GLY A 424 -20.73 21.12 16.47
C GLY A 424 -19.57 21.06 15.47
N ASN A 425 -18.60 20.16 15.69
CA ASN A 425 -17.46 19.96 14.78
C ASN A 425 -17.88 19.34 13.46
N PHE A 426 -18.92 18.50 13.46
CA PHE A 426 -19.45 17.91 12.23
C PHE A 426 -19.95 18.99 11.27
N ASP A 427 -20.86 19.85 11.72
CA ASP A 427 -21.45 20.90 10.87
C ASP A 427 -20.41 21.92 10.41
N LYS A 428 -19.34 22.14 11.19
CA LYS A 428 -18.33 23.15 10.90
C LYS A 428 -17.18 22.68 10.02
N TYR A 429 -16.74 21.43 10.18
CA TYR A 429 -15.48 20.96 9.60
C TYR A 429 -15.59 19.65 8.82
N ALA A 430 -16.69 18.91 8.94
CA ALA A 430 -16.78 17.61 8.27
C ALA A 430 -16.87 17.77 6.77
N TYR A 431 -16.08 16.98 6.04
CA TYR A 431 -16.16 16.80 4.60
C TYR A 431 -16.20 15.31 4.29
N VAL A 432 -16.55 14.94 3.05
CA VAL A 432 -16.50 13.55 2.59
C VAL A 432 -15.11 13.30 1.99
N SER A 433 -14.37 12.32 2.50
CA SER A 433 -13.07 11.94 1.95
C SER A 433 -13.21 11.29 0.57
N ASP A 434 -12.13 11.35 -0.22
CA ASP A 434 -12.06 10.66 -1.50
C ASP A 434 -12.24 9.15 -1.31
N THR A 435 -12.80 8.48 -2.31
CA THR A 435 -12.77 7.02 -2.42
C THR A 435 -11.40 6.60 -2.93
N THR A 436 -10.86 5.52 -2.39
CA THR A 436 -9.58 4.96 -2.83
C THR A 436 -9.76 4.01 -4.02
N SER A 437 -8.66 3.46 -4.55
CA SER A 437 -8.69 2.37 -5.54
C SER A 437 -9.12 1.00 -4.96
N VAL A 438 -9.36 0.91 -3.65
CA VAL A 438 -9.77 -0.34 -3.00
C VAL A 438 -11.28 -0.51 -3.05
N THR A 439 -11.72 -1.66 -3.58
CA THR A 439 -13.12 -2.11 -3.56
C THR A 439 -13.22 -3.41 -2.78
N TYR A 440 -14.15 -3.48 -1.85
CA TYR A 440 -14.54 -4.70 -1.15
C TYR A 440 -15.62 -5.42 -1.96
N PHE A 441 -15.53 -6.74 -2.02
CA PHE A 441 -16.47 -7.57 -2.76
C PHE A 441 -17.00 -8.68 -1.86
N ALA A 442 -18.24 -9.08 -2.10
CA ALA A 442 -18.78 -10.35 -1.61
C ALA A 442 -18.72 -11.36 -2.77
N GLY A 443 -18.10 -12.51 -2.54
CA GLY A 443 -18.19 -13.66 -3.44
C GLY A 443 -19.34 -14.56 -2.99
N LEU A 444 -20.21 -14.96 -3.92
CA LEU A 444 -21.25 -15.96 -3.70
C LEU A 444 -20.97 -17.14 -4.62
N ASN A 445 -20.75 -18.33 -4.08
CA ASN A 445 -20.78 -19.54 -4.90
C ASN A 445 -22.25 -19.92 -5.17
N LEU A 446 -22.72 -19.75 -6.41
CA LEU A 446 -24.12 -19.96 -6.79
C LEU A 446 -24.49 -21.44 -6.90
N ASN A 447 -23.49 -22.32 -7.00
CA ASN A 447 -23.66 -23.76 -7.16
C ASN A 447 -23.45 -24.55 -5.86
N ARG A 448 -23.09 -23.91 -4.74
CA ARG A 448 -22.98 -24.57 -3.43
C ARG A 448 -24.36 -24.78 -2.81
N GLY A 449 -24.89 -26.00 -2.92
CA GLY A 449 -26.22 -26.39 -2.39
C GLY A 449 -26.32 -26.60 -0.87
N THR A 450 -25.27 -26.32 -0.09
CA THR A 450 -25.25 -26.51 1.38
C THR A 450 -25.21 -25.16 2.09
N PHE A 451 -26.30 -24.83 2.80
CA PHE A 451 -26.48 -23.56 3.51
C PHE A 451 -26.36 -23.67 5.04
N ALA A 452 -25.90 -24.82 5.58
CA ALA A 452 -25.83 -25.05 7.03
C ALA A 452 -24.58 -25.86 7.43
N LEU A 453 -23.92 -25.44 8.51
CA LEU A 453 -22.85 -26.16 9.21
C LEU A 453 -23.45 -27.01 10.35
N GLU A 454 -22.72 -28.04 10.82
CA GLU A 454 -23.14 -28.95 11.90
C GLU A 454 -23.62 -28.26 13.19
N SER A 455 -23.19 -27.01 13.45
CA SER A 455 -23.58 -26.23 14.62
C SER A 455 -24.96 -25.55 14.51
N GLY A 456 -25.70 -25.74 13.40
CA GLY A 456 -26.93 -25.01 13.12
C GLY A 456 -26.72 -23.55 12.69
N ALA A 457 -25.47 -23.17 12.40
CA ALA A 457 -25.14 -21.90 11.77
C ALA A 457 -25.27 -22.00 10.26
N ALA A 458 -25.65 -20.90 9.59
CA ALA A 458 -25.48 -20.82 8.15
C ALA A 458 -23.98 -20.82 7.83
N ALA A 459 -23.55 -21.64 6.85
CA ALA A 459 -22.23 -21.47 6.27
C ALA A 459 -22.22 -20.08 5.62
N SER A 460 -21.32 -19.20 6.07
CA SER A 460 -21.10 -17.94 5.35
C SER A 460 -20.72 -18.30 3.91
N PRO A 461 -21.27 -17.58 2.90
CA PRO A 461 -20.78 -17.70 1.53
C PRO A 461 -19.27 -17.49 1.45
#